data_AF-A8IEV5-F1
#
_entry.id   AF-A8IEV5-F1
#
_cell.length_a   1.000
_cell.length_b   1.000
_cell.length_c   1.000
_cell.angle_alpha   90.00
_cell.angle_beta   90.00
_cell.angle_gamma   90.00
#
_symmetry.space_group_name_H-M   'P 1'
#
loop_
_entity.id
_entity.type
_entity.pdbx_description
1 polymer ?
#
loop_
_entity_poly.entity_id
_entity_poly.type
_entity_poly.pdbx_seq_one_letter_code
_entity_poly.pdbx_strand_id
1 'polypeptide(L)'
;GPGYNGEIKPGSASNTSCYPINPVTGEIPTLSALDIPDGDEVDVQWRLVHDSANLIKPTSYLAHYLGYAWVGGNHSQYVGEDMDVTRDGDGWVIRGNNDGGCEGYRCGEKTAIKVSKFAYNLDPDSFKHGDVTQSDRQLVKTVVGWAINDSDTP
;
A
#
# COMPACT_ATOMS: atom_id res chain seq x y z
N GLY A 1 -11.33 -28.31 2.41
CA GLY A 1 -10.34 -27.41 3.04
C GLY A 1 -8.99 -27.53 2.33
N PRO A 2 -7.96 -26.74 2.70
CA PRO A 2 -6.67 -26.71 1.99
C PRO A 2 -5.96 -28.07 1.89
N GLY A 3 -6.04 -28.93 2.91
CA GLY A 3 -5.48 -30.29 2.85
C GLY A 3 -6.14 -31.24 1.83
N TYR A 4 -7.28 -30.83 1.26
CA TYR A 4 -7.95 -31.50 0.15
C TYR A 4 -7.94 -30.63 -1.12
N ASN A 5 -6.96 -29.72 -1.24
CA ASN A 5 -6.80 -28.79 -2.37
C ASN A 5 -8.04 -27.91 -2.65
N GLY A 6 -8.93 -27.70 -1.68
CA GLY A 6 -10.18 -27.00 -1.91
C GLY A 6 -11.17 -27.75 -2.82
N GLU A 7 -11.03 -29.07 -2.98
CA GLU A 7 -11.97 -29.89 -3.76
C GLU A 7 -13.41 -29.70 -3.26
N ILE A 8 -14.31 -29.37 -4.20
CA ILE A 8 -15.75 -29.23 -3.96
C ILE A 8 -16.43 -30.51 -4.46
N LYS A 9 -17.08 -31.24 -3.55
CA LYS A 9 -17.75 -32.51 -3.87
C LYS A 9 -19.07 -32.67 -3.11
N PRO A 10 -19.98 -33.54 -3.59
CA PRO A 10 -21.19 -33.89 -2.84
C PRO A 10 -20.85 -34.47 -1.45
N GLY A 11 -21.60 -34.06 -0.44
CA GLY A 11 -21.40 -34.53 0.93
C GLY A 11 -22.33 -33.84 1.93
N SER A 12 -22.17 -34.16 3.21
CA SER A 12 -22.86 -33.51 4.32
C SER A 12 -21.85 -32.88 5.27
N ALA A 13 -22.26 -31.77 5.88
CA ALA A 13 -21.48 -31.05 6.88
C ALA A 13 -22.42 -30.42 7.91
N SER A 14 -21.95 -30.28 9.16
CA SER A 14 -22.70 -29.56 10.21
C SER A 14 -22.57 -28.05 10.11
N ASN A 15 -21.63 -27.56 9.30
CA ASN A 15 -21.39 -26.15 9.01
C ASN A 15 -21.70 -25.83 7.53
N THR A 16 -22.14 -24.60 7.27
CA THR A 16 -22.49 -24.12 5.93
C THR A 16 -21.87 -22.75 5.69
N SER A 17 -21.21 -22.58 4.54
CA SER A 17 -20.81 -21.27 4.04
C SER A 17 -22.00 -20.57 3.39
N CYS A 18 -22.58 -19.58 4.07
CA CYS A 18 -23.67 -18.76 3.56
C CYS A 18 -23.17 -17.38 3.11
N TYR A 19 -23.92 -16.72 2.23
CA TYR A 19 -23.67 -15.34 1.81
C TYR A 19 -24.94 -14.49 2.05
N PRO A 20 -24.83 -13.18 2.36
CA PRO A 20 -26.00 -12.32 2.53
C PRO A 20 -26.89 -12.28 1.28
N ILE A 21 -28.20 -12.28 1.48
CA ILE A 21 -29.19 -12.19 0.38
C ILE A 21 -29.11 -10.82 -0.30
N ASN A 22 -28.87 -9.77 0.48
CA ASN A 22 -28.65 -8.40 0.02
C ASN A 22 -27.27 -7.95 0.50
N PRO A 23 -26.20 -8.21 -0.27
CA PRO A 23 -24.86 -7.80 0.10
C PRO A 23 -24.71 -6.28 0.01
N VAL A 24 -23.80 -5.74 0.80
CA VAL A 24 -23.28 -4.39 0.55
C VAL A 24 -22.55 -4.44 -0.79
N THR A 25 -22.92 -3.54 -1.71
CA THR A 25 -22.29 -3.44 -3.02
C THR A 25 -21.31 -2.27 -3.04
N GLY A 26 -20.30 -2.35 -3.92
CA GLY A 26 -19.33 -1.26 -4.09
C GLY A 26 -18.23 -1.23 -3.04
N GLU A 27 -17.75 -2.39 -2.60
CA GLU A 27 -16.50 -2.46 -1.84
C GLU A 27 -15.38 -1.77 -2.62
N ILE A 28 -14.52 -1.02 -1.92
CA ILE A 28 -13.39 -0.33 -2.54
C ILE A 28 -12.44 -1.40 -3.10
N PRO A 29 -12.19 -1.43 -4.42
CA PRO A 29 -11.32 -2.45 -5.01
C PRO A 29 -9.89 -2.35 -4.46
N THR A 30 -9.27 -3.50 -4.21
CA THR A 30 -7.84 -3.58 -3.91
C THR A 30 -7.05 -3.57 -5.21
N LEU A 31 -6.31 -2.48 -5.43
CA LEU A 31 -5.42 -2.35 -6.58
C LEU A 31 -4.06 -2.98 -6.28
N SER A 32 -3.29 -3.27 -7.33
CA SER A 32 -1.89 -3.69 -7.20
C SER A 32 -1.07 -2.61 -6.48
N ALA A 33 -0.05 -3.05 -5.75
CA ALA A 33 0.86 -2.14 -5.06
C ALA A 33 1.59 -1.20 -6.04
N LEU A 34 1.84 0.03 -5.59
CA LEU A 34 2.72 0.98 -6.28
C LEU A 34 4.15 0.76 -5.78
N ASP A 35 4.98 0.13 -6.60
CA ASP A 35 6.38 -0.10 -6.26
C ASP A 35 7.19 1.19 -6.45
N ILE A 36 7.67 1.76 -5.34
CA ILE A 36 8.62 2.87 -5.36
C ILE A 36 10.03 2.30 -5.19
N PRO A 37 10.98 2.61 -6.09
CA PRO A 37 12.35 2.12 -5.98
C PRO A 37 12.97 2.53 -4.63
N ASP A 38 13.81 1.64 -4.11
CA ASP A 38 14.59 1.89 -2.90
C ASP A 38 15.45 3.16 -3.03
N GLY A 39 15.62 3.86 -1.92
CA GLY A 39 16.26 5.15 -1.85
C GLY A 39 16.12 5.79 -0.47
N ASP A 40 16.68 6.98 -0.31
CA ASP A 40 16.56 7.72 0.94
C ASP A 40 15.09 8.06 1.23
N GLU A 41 14.76 8.28 2.50
CA GLU A 41 13.40 8.61 2.94
C GLU A 41 12.79 9.75 2.13
N VAL A 42 13.56 10.81 1.90
CA VAL A 42 13.14 11.99 1.13
C VAL A 42 12.89 11.64 -0.33
N ASP A 43 13.67 10.76 -0.93
CA ASP A 43 13.52 10.36 -2.33
C ASP A 43 12.23 9.54 -2.53
N VAL A 44 11.96 8.61 -1.62
CA VAL A 44 10.74 7.79 -1.64
C VAL A 44 9.51 8.68 -1.47
N GLN A 45 9.53 9.59 -0.49
CA GLN A 45 8.43 10.53 -0.27
C GLN A 45 8.24 11.47 -1.45
N TRP A 46 9.34 12.03 -1.98
CA TRP A 46 9.31 12.95 -3.11
C TRP A 46 8.67 12.32 -4.34
N ARG A 47 9.08 11.09 -4.69
CA ARG A 47 8.48 10.31 -5.79
C ARG A 47 6.99 10.10 -5.60
N LEU A 48 6.56 9.77 -4.39
CA LEU A 48 5.15 9.57 -4.08
C LEU A 48 4.34 10.87 -4.25
N VAL A 49 4.80 11.97 -3.65
CA VAL A 49 4.03 13.24 -3.66
C VAL A 49 4.08 13.99 -5.00
N HIS A 50 5.00 13.62 -5.89
CA HIS A 50 5.08 14.14 -7.27
C HIS A 50 4.37 13.25 -8.29
N ASP A 51 3.81 12.11 -7.86
CA ASP A 51 3.07 11.25 -8.75
C ASP A 51 1.68 11.83 -9.02
N SER A 52 1.55 12.47 -10.19
CA SER A 52 0.30 13.08 -10.61
C SER A 52 -0.84 12.06 -10.74
N ALA A 53 -0.55 10.88 -11.30
CA ALA A 53 -1.55 9.90 -11.66
C ALA A 53 -2.00 9.06 -10.46
N ASN A 54 -1.07 8.70 -9.58
CA ASN A 54 -1.33 7.78 -8.47
C ASN A 54 -1.58 8.48 -7.13
N LEU A 55 -1.15 9.74 -6.94
CA LEU A 55 -1.39 10.48 -5.69
C LEU A 55 -2.15 11.80 -5.90
N ILE A 56 -1.62 12.73 -6.70
CA ILE A 56 -2.16 14.11 -6.76
C ILE A 56 -3.60 14.11 -7.28
N LYS A 57 -3.87 13.51 -8.45
CA LYS A 57 -5.23 13.48 -9.01
C LYS A 57 -6.20 12.69 -8.12
N PRO A 58 -5.90 11.45 -7.67
CA PRO A 58 -6.82 10.69 -6.82
C PRO A 58 -7.18 11.40 -5.50
N THR A 59 -6.19 11.98 -4.81
CA THR A 59 -6.44 12.70 -3.55
C THR A 59 -7.18 14.03 -3.78
N SER A 60 -6.92 14.70 -4.90
CA SER A 60 -7.65 15.90 -5.31
C SER A 60 -9.12 15.59 -5.62
N TYR A 61 -9.38 14.50 -6.36
CA TYR A 61 -10.74 14.04 -6.61
C TYR A 61 -11.45 13.62 -5.33
N LEU A 62 -10.77 12.95 -4.40
CA LEU A 62 -11.33 12.63 -3.09
C LEU A 62 -11.79 13.88 -2.35
N ALA A 63 -10.94 14.91 -2.25
CA ALA A 63 -11.32 16.18 -1.62
C ALA A 63 -12.48 16.86 -2.36
N HIS A 64 -12.44 16.89 -3.70
CA HIS A 64 -13.51 17.46 -4.52
C HIS A 64 -14.85 16.77 -4.28
N TYR A 65 -14.89 15.43 -4.30
CA TYR A 65 -16.12 14.66 -4.05
C TYR A 65 -16.66 14.81 -2.62
N LEU A 66 -15.79 15.12 -1.66
CA LEU A 66 -16.19 15.47 -0.29
C LEU A 66 -16.70 16.91 -0.14
N GLY A 67 -16.70 17.70 -1.22
CA GLY A 67 -17.23 19.08 -1.23
C GLY A 67 -16.20 20.16 -0.87
N TYR A 68 -14.90 19.83 -0.85
CA TYR A 68 -13.87 20.86 -0.71
C TYR A 68 -13.79 21.73 -1.96
N ALA A 69 -13.67 23.03 -1.75
CA ALA A 69 -13.66 24.02 -2.84
C ALA A 69 -12.26 24.22 -3.43
N TRP A 70 -12.21 24.61 -4.70
CA TRP A 70 -10.98 25.07 -5.36
C TRP A 70 -9.80 24.06 -5.27
N VAL A 71 -10.05 22.81 -5.65
CA VAL A 71 -9.05 21.73 -5.65
C VAL A 71 -8.34 21.64 -7.02
N GLY A 72 -7.70 22.74 -7.42
CA GLY A 72 -7.01 22.91 -8.70
C GLY A 72 -6.35 24.29 -8.75
N GLY A 73 -5.34 24.45 -9.60
CA GLY A 73 -4.66 25.74 -9.79
C GLY A 73 -5.38 26.69 -10.73
N ASN A 74 -4.89 27.92 -10.80
CA ASN A 74 -5.46 28.99 -11.62
C ASN A 74 -5.30 28.77 -13.14
N HIS A 75 -4.32 27.97 -13.55
CA HIS A 75 -3.97 27.75 -14.96
C HIS A 75 -4.59 26.47 -15.54
N SER A 76 -5.46 25.78 -14.79
CA SER A 76 -6.24 24.65 -15.30
C SER A 76 -7.71 24.74 -14.91
N GLN A 77 -8.57 24.10 -15.71
CA GLN A 77 -10.00 23.96 -15.47
C GLN A 77 -10.36 22.63 -14.79
N TYR A 78 -9.36 21.76 -14.55
CA TYR A 78 -9.57 20.40 -14.07
C TYR A 78 -9.09 20.20 -12.63
N VAL A 79 -9.79 19.33 -11.90
CA VAL A 79 -9.44 18.97 -10.52
C VAL A 79 -8.09 18.26 -10.47
N GLY A 80 -7.23 18.67 -9.55
CA GLY A 80 -5.91 18.08 -9.35
C GLY A 80 -4.88 18.42 -10.44
N GLU A 81 -5.15 19.41 -11.28
CA GLU A 81 -4.19 19.99 -12.21
C GLU A 81 -3.69 21.35 -11.72
N ASP A 82 -2.51 21.76 -12.20
CA ASP A 82 -1.82 22.99 -11.76
C ASP A 82 -1.66 23.04 -10.23
N MET A 83 -1.19 21.92 -9.66
CA MET A 83 -0.97 21.76 -8.22
C MET A 83 0.51 21.97 -7.89
N ASP A 84 0.79 22.86 -6.95
CA ASP A 84 2.13 23.03 -6.39
C ASP A 84 2.33 22.05 -5.24
N VAL A 85 3.48 21.38 -5.24
CA VAL A 85 3.91 20.49 -4.16
C VAL A 85 5.07 21.14 -3.43
N THR A 86 4.88 21.40 -2.14
CA THR A 86 5.87 22.08 -1.31
C THR A 86 6.11 21.31 -0.02
N ARG A 87 7.32 21.42 0.52
CA ARG A 87 7.66 20.81 1.81
C ARG A 87 7.22 21.72 2.95
N ASP A 88 6.57 21.16 3.97
CA ASP A 88 6.10 21.85 5.18
C ASP A 88 6.59 21.09 6.41
N GLY A 89 7.80 21.43 6.88
CA GLY A 89 8.50 20.69 7.94
C GLY A 89 8.79 19.25 7.56
N ASP A 90 8.24 18.32 8.35
CA ASP A 90 8.36 16.86 8.16
C ASP A 90 7.29 16.30 7.19
N GLY A 91 6.48 17.16 6.59
CA GLY A 91 5.41 16.78 5.66
C GLY A 91 5.49 17.48 4.31
N TRP A 92 4.49 17.18 3.49
CA TRP A 92 4.30 17.75 2.17
C TRP A 92 2.92 18.37 2.05
N VAL A 93 2.82 19.48 1.32
CA VAL A 93 1.56 20.16 1.03
C VAL A 93 1.39 20.23 -0.47
N ILE A 94 0.28 19.67 -0.93
CA ILE A 94 -0.18 19.72 -2.32
C ILE A 94 -1.34 20.71 -2.35
N ARG A 95 -1.20 21.83 -3.06
CA ARG A 95 -2.22 22.88 -3.13
C ARG A 95 -2.28 23.45 -4.53
N GLY A 96 -3.48 23.82 -4.99
CA GLY A 96 -3.65 24.48 -6.28
C GLY A 96 -2.81 25.75 -6.35
N ASN A 97 -2.09 25.92 -7.46
CA ASN A 97 -1.31 27.11 -7.73
C ASN A 97 -2.23 28.34 -7.72
N ASN A 98 -1.82 29.36 -6.97
CA ASN A 98 -2.62 30.57 -6.78
C ASN A 98 -1.98 31.82 -7.41
N ASP A 99 -1.00 31.63 -8.28
CA ASP A 99 -0.38 32.70 -9.05
C ASP A 99 -1.35 33.21 -10.12
N GLY A 100 -1.26 34.50 -10.44
CA GLY A 100 -2.17 35.17 -11.38
C GLY A 100 -3.54 35.51 -10.78
N GLY A 101 -4.51 35.77 -11.66
CA GLY A 101 -5.89 36.06 -11.29
C GLY A 101 -6.75 34.79 -11.24
N CYS A 102 -7.80 34.80 -10.42
CA CYS A 102 -8.83 33.77 -10.43
C CYS A 102 -10.22 34.39 -10.35
N GLU A 103 -11.21 33.72 -10.91
CA GLU A 103 -12.61 34.12 -10.85
C GLU A 103 -13.41 33.17 -9.96
N GLY A 104 -14.33 33.73 -9.18
CA GLY A 104 -15.25 32.99 -8.31
C GLY A 104 -15.08 33.28 -6.82
N TYR A 105 -16.14 33.00 -6.06
CA TYR A 105 -16.19 33.33 -4.64
C TYR A 105 -15.11 32.58 -3.84
N ARG A 106 -14.23 33.34 -3.17
CA ARG A 106 -13.09 32.83 -2.39
C ARG A 106 -12.11 31.98 -3.21
N CYS A 107 -11.93 32.29 -4.50
CA CYS A 107 -11.04 31.53 -5.37
C CYS A 107 -9.59 31.44 -4.86
N GLY A 108 -9.10 32.42 -4.09
CA GLY A 108 -7.78 32.38 -3.47
C GLY A 108 -7.63 31.40 -2.30
N GLU A 109 -8.73 30.87 -1.77
CA GLU A 109 -8.75 29.93 -0.65
C GLU A 109 -8.73 28.49 -1.15
N LYS A 110 -7.63 28.14 -1.83
CA LYS A 110 -7.40 26.81 -2.41
C LYS A 110 -7.32 25.74 -1.32
N THR A 111 -7.98 24.61 -1.56
CA THR A 111 -7.86 23.43 -0.69
C THR A 111 -6.42 22.92 -0.68
N ALA A 112 -5.92 22.58 0.50
CA ALA A 112 -4.57 22.07 0.71
C ALA A 112 -4.62 20.63 1.23
N ILE A 113 -3.95 19.72 0.54
CA ILE A 113 -3.80 18.31 0.93
C ILE A 113 -2.45 18.18 1.63
N LYS A 114 -2.46 17.80 2.91
CA LYS A 114 -1.25 17.63 3.72
C LYS A 114 -0.93 16.15 3.89
N VAL A 115 0.27 15.75 3.49
CA VAL A 115 0.81 14.40 3.67
C VAL A 115 1.84 14.45 4.80
N SER A 116 1.64 13.64 5.84
CA SER A 116 2.48 13.66 7.03
C SER A 116 2.48 12.29 7.72
N LYS A 117 3.37 12.10 8.70
CA LYS A 117 3.47 10.88 9.52
C LYS A 117 3.69 9.61 8.67
N PHE A 118 4.69 9.66 7.81
CA PHE A 118 5.13 8.48 7.08
C PHE A 118 5.59 7.38 8.04
N ALA A 119 5.22 6.15 7.73
CA ALA A 119 5.64 4.96 8.45
C ALA A 119 5.98 3.87 7.44
N TYR A 120 7.09 3.19 7.68
CA TYR A 120 7.61 2.14 6.81
C TYR A 120 7.56 0.82 7.57
N ASN A 121 6.76 -0.14 7.09
CA ASN A 121 6.64 -1.47 7.69
C ASN A 121 7.22 -2.51 6.72
N LEU A 122 8.14 -3.33 7.23
CA LEU A 122 8.79 -4.37 6.45
C LEU A 122 7.92 -5.62 6.45
N ASP A 123 7.50 -6.04 5.25
CA ASP A 123 6.73 -7.28 5.06
C ASP A 123 7.66 -8.47 4.80
N PRO A 124 7.77 -9.46 5.71
CA PRO A 124 8.64 -10.62 5.52
C PRO A 124 8.23 -11.50 4.33
N ASP A 125 6.95 -11.52 3.95
CA ASP A 125 6.46 -12.35 2.85
C ASP A 125 6.86 -11.78 1.48
N SER A 126 7.33 -10.52 1.45
CA SER A 126 7.85 -9.85 0.25
C SER A 126 9.31 -10.18 -0.07
N PHE A 127 9.98 -11.02 0.75
CA PHE A 127 11.41 -11.29 0.63
C PHE A 127 11.81 -11.88 -0.73
N LYS A 128 12.78 -11.23 -1.37
CA LYS A 128 13.44 -11.67 -2.60
C LYS A 128 14.94 -11.42 -2.46
N HIS A 129 15.75 -12.31 -3.01
CA HIS A 129 17.20 -12.15 -3.07
C HIS A 129 17.69 -12.28 -4.52
N GLY A 130 18.81 -11.63 -4.82
CA GLY A 130 19.54 -11.85 -6.06
C GLY A 130 20.28 -13.19 -6.05
N ASP A 131 21.42 -13.28 -6.72
CA ASP A 131 22.19 -14.52 -6.71
C ASP A 131 22.74 -14.86 -5.31
N VAL A 132 22.60 -16.12 -4.92
CA VAL A 132 23.16 -16.62 -3.66
C VAL A 132 24.65 -16.87 -3.86
N THR A 133 25.49 -16.02 -3.27
CA THR A 133 26.95 -16.11 -3.40
C THR A 133 27.56 -17.26 -2.59
N GLN A 134 26.91 -17.66 -1.50
CA GLN A 134 27.36 -18.74 -0.63
C GLN A 134 26.16 -19.45 0.01
N SER A 135 26.12 -20.78 -0.08
CA SER A 135 25.05 -21.61 0.52
C SER A 135 25.58 -22.88 1.20
N ASP A 136 26.91 -23.03 1.26
CA ASP A 136 27.52 -24.27 1.70
C ASP A 136 27.21 -24.55 3.17
N ARG A 137 26.77 -25.79 3.44
CA ARG A 137 26.59 -26.29 4.79
C ARG A 137 27.82 -27.08 5.19
N GLN A 138 28.53 -26.60 6.19
CA GLN A 138 29.66 -27.32 6.77
C GLN A 138 29.19 -28.13 7.99
N LEU A 139 29.33 -29.45 7.92
CA LEU A 139 29.12 -30.31 9.09
C LEU A 139 30.25 -30.07 10.10
N VAL A 140 29.94 -29.35 11.18
CA VAL A 140 30.93 -28.97 12.19
C VAL A 140 31.24 -30.13 13.14
N LYS A 141 30.23 -30.92 13.49
CA LYS A 141 30.36 -32.04 14.43
C LYS A 141 29.19 -32.99 14.26
N THR A 142 29.47 -34.29 14.38
CA THR A 142 28.44 -35.32 14.57
C THR A 142 28.62 -35.88 15.96
N VAL A 143 27.56 -35.89 16.76
CA VAL A 143 27.52 -36.65 18.01
C VAL A 143 26.96 -38.02 17.67
N VAL A 144 27.79 -39.03 17.86
CA VAL A 144 27.40 -40.44 17.72
C VAL A 144 27.31 -41.07 19.11
N GLY A 145 26.34 -41.95 19.28
CA GLY A 145 26.12 -42.71 20.50
C GLY A 145 25.46 -44.03 20.18
N TRP A 146 25.48 -44.95 21.14
CA TRP A 146 24.88 -46.28 21.01
C TRP A 146 23.68 -46.36 21.94
N ALA A 147 22.53 -46.77 21.40
CA ALA A 147 21.40 -47.22 22.21
C ALA A 147 21.45 -48.75 22.24
N ILE A 148 21.77 -49.30 23.40
CA ILE A 148 21.86 -50.75 23.61
C ILE A 148 20.73 -51.10 24.57
N ASN A 149 19.76 -51.87 24.08
CA ASN A 149 18.73 -52.47 24.91
C ASN A 149 19.17 -53.89 25.26
N ASP A 150 19.48 -54.10 26.54
CA ASP A 150 19.86 -55.39 27.11
C ASP A 150 18.71 -55.93 27.98
N SER A 151 17.52 -56.01 27.38
CA SER A 151 16.32 -56.59 28.00
C SER A 151 15.47 -57.30 26.94
N ASP A 152 14.59 -58.22 27.37
CA ASP A 152 13.73 -59.01 26.48
C ASP A 152 12.56 -58.21 25.86
N THR A 153 12.49 -56.91 26.14
CA THR A 153 11.42 -56.02 25.67
C THR A 153 12.01 -54.70 25.16
N PRO A 154 11.52 -54.15 24.02
CA PRO A 154 11.94 -52.86 23.47
C PRO A 154 11.91 -51.69 24.45
#